data_AF-A0A8J2AM15-F1
#
_entry.id   AF-A0A8J2AM15-F1
#
_cell.length_a   1.000
_cell.length_b   1.000
_cell.length_c   1.000
_cell.angle_alpha   90.00
_cell.angle_beta   90.00
_cell.angle_gamma   90.00
#
_symmetry.space_group_name_H-M   'P 1'
#
loop_
_entity.id
_entity.type
_entity.pdbx_description
1 polymer ?
#
loop_
_entity_poly.entity_id
_entity_poly.type
_entity_poly.pdbx_seq_one_letter_code
_entity_poly.pdbx_strand_id
1 'polypeptide(L)'
;MGERYVLFVYVESLSGIATPVAGLMGPAIMFRPTFSNSFKTKPYLPPNLQTTANSIFVTFQASEPTGRAWITVVDPLLGPGGSNHTLDDLLQATPHSCLISNLAIDDSLQTVELKDCQLLAGQSYEVKVYIQDSMKGVFDGIMSESLEVNVPYSNRVQNIFLQYPLPATTPNADGLSLTFVPSSRAGVAIVNIQPKENARTATVETVRAFAGALGDPVTCRKTNEPLLQAGVTLNDTTTPVLFSLSNCQLESYQEYAAMVMYGCVRFEIGAVLSSPLYFKVNPSNVFIGAPVMSSTPTRDTVKVTFESQNAGATFIYVVQQAVAISIADSKALIAAQGPPSCQLQEVAIVKGGNTFEMTSCTLASGSKYKVVVYIETSYATTLQTINGVQRSANDGTLTFVNFELDFAASNTFLLYPKLTSVPTYRGVEFQFSAEFTGYYWAHFSKTLSCSQPSGRAWVNVVLNDKIPYINVNTMKGLPNTFAGAELTMAAMQVGNPTQCSWSGRAIDDSVQNVRLEGCNFAENGIYAIFIYIEDLDGRGDGSFFGPMVQRAPRFPVVSNEFQVWPHLLTESTSGPGGQTIRFTPLYDGLYYVLI
;
A
#
# COMPACT_ATOMS: atom_id res chain seq x y z
N MET A 1 26.60 39.99 40.97
CA MET A 1 27.22 41.24 41.49
C MET A 1 26.54 42.42 40.80
N GLY A 2 26.27 43.48 41.56
CA GLY A 2 25.29 44.52 41.24
C GLY A 2 25.47 45.29 39.92
N GLU A 3 24.36 45.37 39.17
CA GLU A 3 24.19 46.40 38.16
C GLU A 3 24.11 47.78 38.83
N ARG A 4 24.72 48.78 38.20
CA ARG A 4 24.71 50.17 38.67
C ARG A 4 23.50 50.85 38.06
N TYR A 5 22.59 51.32 38.91
CA TYR A 5 21.46 52.11 38.47
C TYR A 5 21.86 53.58 38.46
N VAL A 6 21.42 54.30 37.43
CA VAL A 6 21.68 55.73 37.27
C VAL A 6 20.36 56.46 37.34
N LEU A 7 20.15 57.24 38.41
CA LEU A 7 19.04 58.16 38.50
C LEU A 7 19.44 59.50 37.88
N PHE A 8 18.68 59.92 36.87
CA PHE A 8 18.74 61.26 36.33
C PHE A 8 17.57 62.07 36.87
N VAL A 9 17.87 63.12 37.63
CA VAL A 9 16.86 64.02 38.18
C VAL A 9 16.82 65.25 37.30
N TYR A 10 15.68 65.49 36.67
CA TYR A 10 15.39 66.68 35.88
C TYR A 10 14.37 67.53 36.63
N VAL A 11 14.63 68.83 36.73
CA VAL A 11 13.72 69.79 37.39
C VAL A 11 13.42 70.92 36.42
N GLU A 12 12.14 71.21 36.23
CA GLU A 12 11.66 72.39 35.49
C GLU A 12 10.62 73.19 36.28
N SER A 13 10.33 74.42 35.84
CA SER A 13 9.37 75.28 36.52
C SER A 13 7.91 74.86 36.27
N LEU A 14 7.01 75.14 37.22
CA LEU A 14 5.57 74.83 37.20
C LEU A 14 4.77 75.45 36.04
N SER A 15 5.40 76.19 35.13
CA SER A 15 4.73 76.87 34.02
C SER A 15 4.65 76.05 32.73
N GLY A 16 5.39 74.94 32.59
CA GLY A 16 5.24 73.95 31.49
C GLY A 16 5.39 74.49 30.06
N ILE A 17 5.96 75.69 29.86
CA ILE A 17 6.15 76.29 28.53
C ILE A 17 7.59 76.05 28.07
N ALA A 18 7.73 75.26 27.01
CA ALA A 18 8.98 74.96 26.33
C ALA A 18 9.61 76.23 25.74
N THR A 19 10.50 76.88 26.49
CA THR A 19 11.48 77.85 25.97
C THR A 19 12.89 77.30 26.19
N PRO A 20 13.89 77.65 25.34
CA PRO A 20 15.19 76.99 25.31
C PRO A 20 16.15 77.42 26.42
N VAL A 21 15.64 77.80 27.60
CA VAL A 21 16.44 77.95 28.81
C VAL A 21 16.22 76.71 29.66
N ALA A 22 17.10 75.73 29.44
CA ALA A 22 16.98 74.35 29.88
C ALA A 22 16.73 74.18 31.39
N GLY A 23 15.80 73.29 31.74
CA GLY A 23 15.82 72.64 33.05
C GLY A 23 17.18 71.98 33.26
N LEU A 24 17.75 72.11 34.46
CA LEU A 24 19.06 71.55 34.75
C LEU A 24 18.91 70.07 35.08
N MET A 25 19.52 69.21 34.27
CA MET A 25 19.67 67.79 34.58
C MET A 25 20.77 67.68 35.64
N GLY A 26 20.40 67.20 36.83
CA GLY A 26 21.36 66.97 37.91
C GLY A 26 22.42 65.92 37.51
N PRO A 27 23.58 65.89 38.18
CA PRO A 27 24.57 64.84 37.94
C PRO A 27 23.95 63.46 38.16
N ALA A 28 24.33 62.51 37.31
CA ALA A 28 23.95 61.10 37.42
C ALA A 28 24.23 60.58 38.84
N ILE A 29 23.18 60.28 39.60
CA ILE A 29 23.34 59.63 40.90
C ILE A 29 23.44 58.13 40.63
N MET A 30 24.66 57.62 40.72
CA MET A 30 24.91 56.20 40.69
C MET A 30 24.61 55.62 42.07
N PHE A 31 23.64 54.73 42.14
CA PHE A 31 23.37 53.97 43.34
C PHE A 31 23.32 52.47 43.03
N ARG A 32 23.57 51.67 44.06
CA ARG A 32 23.34 50.24 44.04
C ARG A 32 22.13 50.00 44.93
N PRO A 33 21.03 49.43 44.41
CA PRO A 33 19.98 48.93 45.28
C PRO A 33 20.62 48.02 46.32
N THR A 34 20.42 48.32 47.59
CA THR A 34 20.72 47.38 48.67
C THR A 34 19.60 46.38 48.68
N PHE A 35 19.93 45.11 48.51
CA PHE A 35 18.95 44.04 48.69
C PHE A 35 18.55 43.99 50.17
N SER A 36 17.27 43.74 50.46
CA SER A 36 16.78 43.60 51.84
C SER A 36 17.37 42.37 52.55
N ASN A 37 17.90 41.41 51.79
CA ASN A 37 18.64 40.28 52.31
C ASN A 37 19.72 39.86 51.29
N SER A 38 20.72 39.10 51.74
CA SER A 38 21.79 38.58 50.89
C SER A 38 22.27 37.20 51.32
N PHE A 39 22.86 36.42 50.41
CA PHE A 39 23.37 35.10 50.75
C PHE A 39 24.72 35.21 51.48
N LYS A 40 24.77 34.75 52.72
CA LYS A 40 26.02 34.53 53.45
C LYS A 40 26.74 33.29 52.94
N THR A 41 25.96 32.24 52.63
CA THR A 41 26.41 31.05 51.90
C THR A 41 25.51 30.87 50.69
N LYS A 42 26.11 30.88 49.48
CA LYS A 42 25.39 30.65 48.22
C LYS A 42 24.73 29.25 48.22
N PRO A 43 23.59 29.05 47.53
CA PRO A 43 22.97 27.74 47.43
C PRO A 43 23.88 26.68 46.81
N TYR A 44 23.87 25.47 47.38
CA TYR A 44 24.58 24.31 46.85
C TYR A 44 23.82 23.00 47.12
N LEU A 45 24.16 21.95 46.38
CA LEU A 45 23.65 20.59 46.62
C LEU A 45 24.50 19.90 47.70
N PRO A 46 23.93 19.49 48.84
CA PRO A 46 24.69 18.84 49.90
C PRO A 46 25.25 17.48 49.43
N PRO A 47 26.56 17.22 49.55
CA PRO A 47 27.22 16.06 48.93
C PRO A 47 26.79 14.71 49.52
N ASN A 48 26.22 14.70 50.72
CA ASN A 48 25.79 13.49 51.43
C ASN A 48 24.30 13.16 51.23
N LEU A 49 23.55 13.98 50.48
CA LEU A 49 22.14 13.73 50.18
C LEU A 49 21.98 13.53 48.68
N GLN A 50 21.41 12.39 48.31
CA GLN A 50 21.25 12.04 46.90
C GLN A 50 20.04 12.76 46.30
N THR A 51 20.24 13.31 45.11
CA THR A 51 19.16 13.83 44.27
C THR A 51 18.41 12.65 43.65
N THR A 52 17.07 12.70 43.70
CA THR A 52 16.20 11.69 43.11
C THR A 52 15.26 12.30 42.09
N ALA A 53 14.53 11.46 41.35
CA ALA A 53 13.47 11.94 40.47
C ALA A 53 12.37 12.70 41.25
N ASN A 54 12.17 12.38 42.53
CA ASN A 54 11.09 12.97 43.33
C ASN A 54 11.58 13.97 44.39
N SER A 55 12.89 14.10 44.60
CA SER A 55 13.41 15.00 45.62
C SER A 55 14.76 15.63 45.29
N ILE A 56 14.91 16.91 45.63
CA ILE A 56 16.17 17.66 45.59
C ILE A 56 16.40 18.29 46.95
N PHE A 57 17.64 18.23 47.43
CA PHE A 57 18.08 18.95 48.62
C PHE A 57 18.90 20.17 48.23
N VAL A 58 18.61 21.31 48.85
CA VAL A 58 19.31 22.57 48.62
C VAL A 58 19.74 23.14 49.97
N THR A 59 21.02 23.47 50.11
CA THR A 59 21.55 24.09 51.32
C THR A 59 21.98 25.52 51.03
N PHE A 60 21.57 26.48 51.87
CA PHE A 60 21.93 27.91 51.75
C PHE A 60 21.88 28.61 53.12
N GLN A 61 22.40 29.83 53.21
CA GLN A 61 22.34 30.65 54.42
C GLN A 61 22.09 32.12 54.07
N ALA A 62 21.09 32.73 54.69
CA ALA A 62 20.82 34.16 54.58
C ALA A 62 21.76 34.98 55.48
N SER A 63 21.90 36.27 55.18
CA SER A 63 22.71 37.19 55.99
C SER A 63 21.88 37.88 57.06
N GLU A 64 20.57 38.05 56.83
CA GLU A 64 19.65 38.64 57.80
C GLU A 64 19.09 37.59 58.77
N PRO A 65 18.89 37.94 60.06
CA PRO A 65 18.41 37.03 61.10
C PRO A 65 16.95 36.59 60.90
N THR A 66 16.20 37.26 60.02
CA THR A 66 14.82 36.88 59.67
C THR A 66 14.55 37.18 58.20
N GLY A 67 13.89 36.26 57.49
CA GLY A 67 13.52 36.46 56.09
C GLY A 67 12.52 35.45 55.53
N ARG A 68 12.34 35.50 54.20
CA ARG A 68 11.60 34.50 53.42
C ARG A 68 12.42 33.97 52.26
N ALA A 69 12.23 32.70 51.91
CA ALA A 69 12.81 32.07 50.73
C ALA A 69 11.75 31.46 49.80
N TRP A 70 12.05 31.49 48.51
CA TRP A 70 11.35 30.78 47.44
C TRP A 70 12.38 29.96 46.67
N ILE A 71 12.07 28.69 46.43
CA ILE A 71 12.98 27.75 45.78
C ILE A 71 12.20 27.04 44.68
N THR A 72 12.74 27.02 43.47
CA THR A 72 12.13 26.29 42.36
C THR A 72 13.18 25.55 41.55
N VAL A 73 12.72 24.53 40.83
CA VAL A 73 13.51 23.76 39.88
C VAL A 73 12.93 24.00 38.51
N VAL A 74 13.78 24.46 37.60
CA VAL A 74 13.41 24.86 36.25
C VAL A 74 14.08 23.94 35.25
N ASP A 75 13.32 23.54 34.24
CA ASP A 75 13.87 22.86 33.07
C ASP A 75 14.49 23.94 32.15
N PRO A 76 15.81 23.91 31.92
CA PRO A 76 16.49 24.90 31.08
C PRO A 76 16.01 24.89 29.62
N LEU A 77 15.30 23.83 29.17
CA LEU A 77 14.76 23.70 27.82
C LEU A 77 13.29 24.14 27.69
N LEU A 78 12.59 24.40 28.79
CA LEU A 78 11.16 24.81 28.79
C LEU A 78 10.92 26.25 29.26
N GLY A 79 11.96 26.97 29.67
CA GLY A 79 11.83 28.39 30.00
C GLY A 79 11.54 29.24 28.75
N PRO A 80 10.72 30.32 28.87
CA PRO A 80 10.60 31.30 27.80
C PRO A 80 11.97 31.97 27.59
N GLY A 81 12.67 31.58 26.53
CA GLY A 81 13.86 32.25 25.99
C GLY A 81 14.90 32.78 26.98
N GLY A 82 15.93 31.97 27.26
CA GLY A 82 17.25 32.47 27.66
C GLY A 82 17.38 33.10 29.06
N SER A 83 17.92 32.32 30.00
CA SER A 83 18.79 32.74 31.12
C SER A 83 18.28 33.74 32.17
N ASN A 84 17.13 34.40 32.01
CA ASN A 84 16.61 35.42 32.94
C ASN A 84 15.22 35.04 33.44
N HIS A 85 15.15 34.10 34.38
CA HIS A 85 13.93 33.87 35.17
C HIS A 85 13.67 35.08 36.07
N THR A 86 12.43 35.57 36.07
CA THR A 86 11.98 36.67 36.93
C THR A 86 11.37 36.15 38.22
N LEU A 87 11.18 37.02 39.21
CA LEU A 87 10.48 36.67 40.44
C LEU A 87 8.99 36.36 40.21
N ASP A 88 8.39 36.90 39.14
CA ASP A 88 7.03 36.54 38.74
C ASP A 88 6.95 35.08 38.24
N ASP A 89 8.01 34.57 37.61
CA ASP A 89 8.11 33.14 37.23
C ASP A 89 8.17 32.22 38.45
N LEU A 90 8.82 32.66 39.54
CA LEU A 90 8.91 31.97 40.83
C LEU A 90 7.57 31.94 41.60
N LEU A 91 6.69 32.91 41.35
CA LEU A 91 5.40 33.07 42.05
C LEU A 91 4.20 32.50 41.26
N GLN A 92 4.32 32.35 39.93
CA GLN A 92 3.25 31.86 39.05
C GLN A 92 3.46 30.46 38.46
N ALA A 93 4.53 29.74 38.84
CA ALA A 93 4.80 28.40 38.32
C ALA A 93 3.63 27.43 38.62
N THR A 94 2.93 27.02 37.56
CA THR A 94 2.00 25.88 37.53
C THR A 94 2.64 24.74 36.70
N PRO A 95 2.18 23.48 36.75
CA PRO A 95 1.89 22.60 37.87
C PRO A 95 2.92 21.44 37.88
N HIS A 96 4.21 21.73 38.11
CA HIS A 96 5.21 20.72 38.46
C HIS A 96 5.68 21.02 39.87
N SER A 97 5.40 20.11 40.81
CA SER A 97 5.43 20.29 42.27
C SER A 97 6.80 20.52 42.91
N CYS A 98 7.87 20.75 42.13
CA CYS A 98 9.22 21.00 42.65
C CYS A 98 9.43 22.49 43.00
N LEU A 99 8.61 22.99 43.94
CA LEU A 99 8.59 24.38 44.38
C LEU A 99 8.39 24.43 45.89
N ILE A 100 9.12 25.33 46.54
CA ILE A 100 8.83 25.80 47.90
C ILE A 100 8.59 27.29 47.83
N SER A 101 7.43 27.72 48.32
CA SER A 101 7.04 29.13 48.35
C SER A 101 6.95 29.62 49.79
N ASN A 102 7.43 30.84 50.02
CA ASN A 102 7.29 31.57 51.30
C ASN A 102 7.85 30.82 52.52
N LEU A 103 8.98 30.13 52.36
CA LEU A 103 9.69 29.46 53.46
C LEU A 103 10.23 30.49 54.45
N ALA A 104 9.96 30.31 55.75
CA ALA A 104 10.59 31.13 56.79
C ALA A 104 12.08 30.81 56.87
N ILE A 105 12.95 31.83 56.84
CA ILE A 105 14.40 31.65 56.98
C ILE A 105 14.98 32.58 58.06
N ASP A 106 16.16 32.24 58.54
CA ASP A 106 17.00 33.00 59.47
C ASP A 106 18.46 33.02 58.98
N ASP A 107 19.38 33.56 59.79
CA ASP A 107 20.80 33.64 59.46
C ASP A 107 21.58 32.34 59.73
N SER A 108 20.89 31.22 60.02
CA SER A 108 21.49 29.91 60.18
C SER A 108 21.59 29.16 58.84
N LEU A 109 22.46 28.14 58.78
CA LEU A 109 22.60 27.30 57.60
C LEU A 109 21.40 26.35 57.49
N GLN A 110 20.64 26.45 56.41
CA GLN A 110 19.41 25.69 56.21
C GLN A 110 19.56 24.68 55.08
N THR A 111 19.09 23.46 55.28
CA THR A 111 18.95 22.45 54.21
C THR A 111 17.48 22.14 54.00
N VAL A 112 17.02 22.33 52.77
CA VAL A 112 15.62 22.24 52.40
C VAL A 112 15.43 21.13 51.37
N GLU A 113 14.45 20.28 51.59
CA GLU A 113 14.06 19.22 50.65
C GLU A 113 12.85 19.66 49.84
N LEU A 114 13.01 19.78 48.52
CA LEU A 114 11.92 19.87 47.58
C LEU A 114 11.44 18.44 47.29
N LYS A 115 10.14 18.19 47.46
CA LYS A 115 9.50 16.88 47.25
C LYS A 115 8.54 16.91 46.06
N ASP A 116 8.12 15.73 45.64
CA ASP A 116 7.17 15.52 44.55
C ASP A 116 7.63 16.16 43.23
N CYS A 117 8.93 16.16 42.98
CA CYS A 117 9.53 16.94 41.89
C CYS A 117 9.29 16.38 40.48
N GLN A 118 8.99 15.07 40.34
CA GLN A 118 8.72 14.40 39.06
C GLN A 118 9.79 14.64 37.96
N LEU A 119 11.05 14.78 38.36
CA LEU A 119 12.19 15.06 37.48
C LEU A 119 12.57 13.82 36.68
N LEU A 120 13.04 14.06 35.45
CA LEU A 120 13.47 13.01 34.54
C LEU A 120 14.89 12.56 34.88
N ALA A 121 15.07 11.26 35.15
CA ALA A 121 16.38 10.67 35.39
C ALA A 121 17.29 10.82 34.16
N GLY A 122 18.54 11.24 34.38
CA GLY A 122 19.51 11.51 33.33
C GLY A 122 19.39 12.90 32.69
N GLN A 123 18.50 13.77 33.18
CA GLN A 123 18.43 15.17 32.78
C GLN A 123 19.10 16.12 33.78
N SER A 124 19.47 17.28 33.28
CA SER A 124 20.01 18.42 34.03
C SER A 124 18.92 19.46 34.21
N TYR A 125 18.73 19.94 35.43
CA TYR A 125 17.81 21.03 35.78
C TYR A 125 18.57 22.18 36.42
N GLU A 126 17.93 23.33 36.55
CA GLU A 126 18.46 24.47 37.29
C GLU A 126 17.63 24.75 38.53
N VAL A 127 18.27 24.85 39.69
CA VAL A 127 17.65 25.30 40.93
C VAL A 127 17.88 26.80 41.10
N LYS A 128 16.80 27.54 41.39
CA LYS A 128 16.84 28.96 41.73
C LYS A 128 16.34 29.17 43.15
N VAL A 129 17.08 29.97 43.93
CA VAL A 129 16.68 30.39 45.28
C VAL A 129 16.58 31.90 45.30
N TYR A 130 15.44 32.43 45.72
CA TYR A 130 15.25 33.85 45.99
C TYR A 130 15.03 34.04 47.49
N ILE A 131 15.75 34.99 48.11
CA ILE A 131 15.63 35.33 49.52
C ILE A 131 15.36 36.82 49.71
N GLN A 132 14.53 37.17 50.67
CA GLN A 132 14.27 38.56 51.07
C GLN A 132 14.11 38.66 52.60
N ASP A 133 13.94 39.87 53.11
CA ASP A 133 13.66 40.10 54.53
C ASP A 133 12.24 39.63 54.94
N SER A 134 11.83 39.96 56.17
CA SER A 134 10.53 39.57 56.71
C SER A 134 9.37 40.50 56.32
N MET A 135 9.63 41.60 55.61
CA MET A 135 8.61 42.58 55.23
C MET A 135 7.79 42.09 54.04
N LYS A 136 6.47 42.08 54.21
CA LYS A 136 5.53 41.63 53.17
C LYS A 136 5.32 42.72 52.12
N GLY A 137 5.34 42.32 50.84
CA GLY A 137 4.87 43.16 49.73
C GLY A 137 5.94 43.99 49.03
N VAL A 138 7.21 43.88 49.41
CA VAL A 138 8.35 44.44 48.69
C VAL A 138 9.23 43.30 48.22
N PHE A 139 9.49 43.23 46.92
CA PHE A 139 10.32 42.21 46.28
C PHE A 139 11.73 42.77 46.02
N ASP A 140 12.40 43.19 47.09
CA ASP A 140 13.74 43.79 47.07
C ASP A 140 14.84 42.83 47.55
N GLY A 141 14.54 41.54 47.56
CA GLY A 141 15.48 40.48 47.87
C GLY A 141 16.46 40.18 46.73
N ILE A 142 17.23 39.10 46.89
CA ILE A 142 18.22 38.65 45.90
C ILE A 142 17.91 37.23 45.43
N MET A 143 18.12 36.99 44.12
CA MET A 143 18.06 35.66 43.52
C MET A 143 19.47 35.08 43.34
N SER A 144 19.60 33.78 43.53
CA SER A 144 20.84 33.04 43.32
C SER A 144 21.21 32.93 41.84
N GLU A 145 22.48 32.63 41.58
CA GLU A 145 22.90 32.04 40.31
C GLU A 145 22.20 30.68 40.10
N SER A 146 22.15 30.19 38.86
CA SER A 146 21.60 28.86 38.56
C SER A 146 22.48 27.79 39.20
N LEU A 147 21.88 26.94 40.02
CA LEU A 147 22.53 25.75 40.55
C LEU A 147 22.12 24.55 39.69
N GLU A 148 23.05 24.04 38.89
CA GLU A 148 22.80 22.87 38.05
C GLU A 148 22.63 21.61 38.91
N VAL A 149 21.58 20.84 38.63
CA VAL A 149 21.30 19.56 39.28
C VAL A 149 21.13 18.47 38.23
N ASN A 150 21.98 17.45 38.33
CA ASN A 150 21.91 16.25 37.49
C ASN A 150 21.15 15.16 38.24
N VAL A 151 20.09 14.62 37.62
CA VAL A 151 19.33 13.51 38.20
C VAL A 151 20.01 12.19 37.82
N PRO A 152 20.52 11.37 38.75
CA PRO A 152 21.25 10.15 38.44
C PRO A 152 20.45 9.14 37.61
N TYR A 153 21.11 8.47 36.65
CA TYR A 153 20.51 7.39 35.84
C TYR A 153 20.04 6.18 36.66
N SER A 154 20.60 5.97 37.87
CA SER A 154 20.22 4.88 38.78
C SER A 154 18.82 5.02 39.37
N ASN A 155 18.15 6.16 39.20
CA ASN A 155 16.81 6.44 39.72
C ASN A 155 15.67 6.06 38.75
N ARG A 156 15.92 5.19 37.75
CA ARG A 156 14.84 4.67 36.90
C ARG A 156 14.00 3.65 37.66
N VAL A 157 12.69 3.86 37.72
CA VAL A 157 11.77 2.71 37.67
C VAL A 157 12.00 2.06 36.32
N GLN A 158 12.52 0.83 36.30
CA GLN A 158 12.63 0.09 35.04
C GLN A 158 11.21 -0.15 34.52
N ASN A 159 10.87 0.45 33.39
CA ASN A 159 9.64 0.13 32.68
C ASN A 159 9.76 -1.32 32.20
N ILE A 160 8.97 -2.22 32.79
CA ILE A 160 8.90 -3.64 32.44
C ILE A 160 7.45 -4.07 32.30
N PHE A 161 7.18 -5.00 31.40
CA PHE A 161 5.88 -5.66 31.35
C PHE A 161 5.81 -6.68 32.48
N LEU A 162 4.97 -6.43 33.49
CA LEU A 162 4.64 -7.43 34.51
C LEU A 162 3.74 -8.53 33.92
N GLN A 163 2.92 -8.15 32.94
CA GLN A 163 2.22 -9.05 32.04
C GLN A 163 2.37 -8.53 30.61
N TYR A 164 2.86 -9.39 29.71
CA TYR A 164 2.95 -9.08 28.29
C TYR A 164 1.56 -8.91 27.67
N PRO A 165 1.46 -8.20 26.52
CA PRO A 165 0.18 -8.02 25.83
C PRO A 165 -0.52 -9.33 25.50
N LEU A 166 -1.81 -9.40 25.81
CA LEU A 166 -2.70 -10.50 25.49
C LEU A 166 -3.96 -9.97 24.78
N PRO A 167 -4.60 -10.78 23.91
CA PRO A 167 -5.85 -10.38 23.28
C PRO A 167 -6.98 -10.37 24.32
N ALA A 168 -7.72 -9.26 24.36
CA ALA A 168 -8.93 -9.11 25.17
C ALA A 168 -10.21 -9.44 24.38
N THR A 169 -10.13 -9.37 23.05
CA THR A 169 -11.19 -9.77 22.13
C THR A 169 -10.64 -10.72 21.06
N THR A 170 -11.52 -11.44 20.37
CA THR A 170 -11.14 -12.19 19.17
C THR A 170 -10.79 -11.19 18.05
N PRO A 171 -9.57 -11.23 17.48
CA PRO A 171 -9.19 -10.35 16.38
C PRO A 171 -10.10 -10.56 15.16
N ASN A 172 -10.45 -9.48 14.49
CA ASN A 172 -11.23 -9.48 13.25
C ASN A 172 -10.63 -8.48 12.24
N ALA A 173 -11.27 -8.28 11.09
CA ALA A 173 -10.78 -7.39 10.05
C ALA A 173 -10.75 -5.90 10.47
N ASP A 174 -11.61 -5.50 11.42
CA ASP A 174 -11.65 -4.14 11.94
C ASP A 174 -10.52 -3.88 12.94
N GLY A 175 -10.16 -4.86 13.77
CA GLY A 175 -9.05 -4.70 14.70
C GLY A 175 -9.03 -5.69 15.87
N LEU A 176 -8.46 -5.24 16.98
CA LEU A 176 -8.19 -6.03 18.17
C LEU A 176 -8.21 -5.15 19.41
N SER A 177 -8.81 -5.65 20.49
CA SER A 177 -8.55 -5.13 21.84
C SER A 177 -7.52 -6.00 22.53
N LEU A 178 -6.60 -5.36 23.26
CA LEU A 178 -5.54 -6.04 24.00
C LEU A 178 -5.39 -5.48 25.40
N THR A 179 -4.85 -6.30 26.29
CA THR A 179 -4.53 -5.92 27.66
C THR A 179 -3.09 -6.25 28.01
N PHE A 180 -2.49 -5.45 28.91
CA PHE A 180 -1.17 -5.73 29.50
C PHE A 180 -1.05 -5.08 30.88
N VAL A 181 -0.05 -5.48 31.67
CA VAL A 181 0.21 -4.88 33.00
C VAL A 181 1.61 -4.25 33.02
N PRO A 182 1.73 -2.92 33.12
CA PRO A 182 3.01 -2.24 33.26
C PRO A 182 3.51 -2.23 34.71
N SER A 183 4.81 -2.06 34.92
CA SER A 183 5.40 -1.86 36.26
C SER A 183 5.13 -0.47 36.85
N SER A 184 4.67 0.47 36.04
CA SER A 184 4.29 1.82 36.46
C SER A 184 3.12 2.35 35.64
N ARG A 185 2.22 3.11 36.29
CA ARG A 185 1.15 3.87 35.60
C ARG A 185 1.55 5.28 35.22
N ALA A 186 2.72 5.74 35.65
CA ALA A 186 3.23 7.05 35.31
C ALA A 186 3.83 7.00 33.90
N GLY A 187 3.02 7.31 32.89
CA GLY A 187 3.49 7.36 31.50
C GLY A 187 2.40 7.21 30.46
N VAL A 188 2.86 6.99 29.24
CA VAL A 188 2.04 6.87 28.03
C VAL A 188 2.46 5.65 27.22
N ALA A 189 1.50 5.10 26.47
CA ALA A 189 1.69 3.99 25.56
C ALA A 189 1.54 4.41 24.10
N ILE A 190 2.30 3.73 23.25
CA ILE A 190 2.08 3.65 21.82
C ILE A 190 1.69 2.22 21.50
N VAL A 191 0.57 2.06 20.78
CA VAL A 191 0.08 0.76 20.35
C VAL A 191 -0.23 0.81 18.87
N ASN A 192 0.25 -0.16 18.10
CA ASN A 192 -0.12 -0.29 16.69
C ASN A 192 -0.11 -1.75 16.23
N ILE A 193 -0.80 -2.02 15.13
CA ILE A 193 -0.78 -3.32 14.45
C ILE A 193 0.09 -3.22 13.20
N GLN A 194 0.89 -4.25 12.96
CA GLN A 194 1.77 -4.37 11.80
C GLN A 194 1.61 -5.77 11.15
N PRO A 195 1.95 -5.94 9.86
CA PRO A 195 2.12 -7.26 9.28
C PRO A 195 3.15 -8.08 10.08
N LYS A 196 2.95 -9.40 10.19
CA LYS A 196 3.84 -10.31 10.94
C LYS A 196 5.32 -10.15 10.59
N GLU A 197 5.64 -9.96 9.31
CA GLU A 197 7.02 -9.83 8.85
C GLU A 197 7.68 -8.52 9.32
N ASN A 198 6.95 -7.41 9.38
CA ASN A 198 7.46 -6.14 9.90
C ASN A 198 7.68 -6.21 11.43
N ALA A 199 6.81 -6.92 12.13
CA ALA A 199 6.88 -7.07 13.58
C ALA A 199 8.11 -7.86 14.06
N ARG A 200 8.65 -8.78 13.24
CA ARG A 200 9.87 -9.55 13.57
C ARG A 200 11.11 -8.69 13.72
N THR A 201 11.17 -7.56 13.02
CA THR A 201 12.29 -6.63 13.03
C THR A 201 11.93 -5.30 13.69
N ALA A 202 10.79 -5.24 14.38
CA ALA A 202 10.33 -4.02 15.03
C ALA A 202 11.27 -3.62 16.17
N THR A 203 11.62 -2.34 16.20
CA THR A 203 12.42 -1.71 17.25
C THR A 203 11.62 -0.59 17.91
N VAL A 204 12.13 -0.06 19.02
CA VAL A 204 11.55 1.12 19.68
C VAL A 204 11.40 2.29 18.71
N GLU A 205 12.37 2.48 17.81
CA GLU A 205 12.37 3.57 16.85
C GLU A 205 11.31 3.36 15.75
N THR A 206 11.23 2.15 15.19
CA THR A 206 10.25 1.86 14.12
C THR A 206 8.81 1.89 14.63
N VAL A 207 8.56 1.38 15.84
CA VAL A 207 7.22 1.40 16.47
C VAL A 207 6.80 2.83 16.80
N ARG A 208 7.72 3.68 17.27
CA ARG A 208 7.46 5.10 17.53
C ARG A 208 7.18 5.89 16.25
N ALA A 209 7.90 5.59 15.18
CA ALA A 209 7.68 6.21 13.87
C ALA A 209 6.44 5.65 13.14
N PHE A 210 5.74 4.66 13.72
CA PHE A 210 4.66 3.90 13.07
C PHE A 210 5.09 3.29 11.72
N ALA A 211 6.38 2.96 11.58
CA ALA A 211 6.91 2.36 10.37
C ALA A 211 6.30 0.96 10.17
N GLY A 212 5.56 0.78 9.08
CA GLY A 212 4.86 -0.47 8.78
C GLY A 212 3.56 -0.69 9.57
N ALA A 213 3.08 0.31 10.32
CA ALA A 213 1.78 0.24 10.98
C ALA A 213 0.62 0.32 9.97
N LEU A 214 -0.44 -0.44 10.23
CA LEU A 214 -1.62 -0.54 9.37
C LEU A 214 -2.75 0.37 9.84
N GLY A 215 -3.79 0.46 9.00
CA GLY A 215 -5.06 1.08 9.33
C GLY A 215 -5.02 2.58 9.57
N ASP A 216 -6.14 3.06 10.07
CA ASP A 216 -6.36 4.46 10.43
C ASP A 216 -5.35 4.96 11.48
N PRO A 217 -4.74 6.14 11.29
CA PRO A 217 -3.70 6.66 12.19
C PRO A 217 -4.20 7.11 13.58
N VAL A 218 -5.51 7.16 13.80
CA VAL A 218 -6.12 7.60 15.06
C VAL A 218 -6.80 6.45 15.81
N THR A 219 -7.48 5.55 15.08
CA THR A 219 -8.25 4.47 15.71
C THR A 219 -7.54 3.13 15.71
N CYS A 220 -6.75 2.81 14.68
CA CYS A 220 -5.95 1.58 14.64
C CYS A 220 -4.55 1.76 15.26
N ARG A 221 -4.18 3.01 15.53
CA ARG A 221 -2.92 3.39 16.15
C ARG A 221 -3.20 4.28 17.34
N LYS A 222 -2.57 3.97 18.45
CA LYS A 222 -2.65 4.72 19.69
C LYS A 222 -1.32 5.41 19.90
N THR A 223 -1.38 6.73 20.05
CA THR A 223 -0.21 7.59 20.19
C THR A 223 -0.32 8.34 21.50
N ASN A 224 0.68 8.19 22.36
CA ASN A 224 0.78 8.88 23.64
C ASN A 224 -0.45 8.69 24.56
N GLU A 225 -1.06 7.51 24.53
CA GLU A 225 -2.22 7.23 25.36
C GLU A 225 -1.82 7.05 26.83
N PRO A 226 -2.50 7.70 27.78
CA PRO A 226 -2.15 7.60 29.20
C PRO A 226 -2.36 6.18 29.75
N LEU A 227 -1.40 5.71 30.55
CA LEU A 227 -1.50 4.41 31.24
C LEU A 227 -2.38 4.48 32.51
N LEU A 228 -2.55 5.67 33.08
CA LEU A 228 -3.38 5.89 34.26
C LEU A 228 -4.86 5.94 33.85
N GLN A 229 -5.61 4.89 34.21
CA GLN A 229 -7.04 4.80 33.94
C GLN A 229 -7.85 5.28 35.15
N ALA A 230 -9.10 5.70 34.91
CA ALA A 230 -9.99 6.17 35.97
C ALA A 230 -10.17 5.10 37.06
N GLY A 231 -10.00 5.49 38.33
CA GLY A 231 -10.13 4.58 39.49
C GLY A 231 -8.91 3.72 39.79
N VAL A 232 -7.83 3.84 39.01
CA VAL A 232 -6.55 3.15 39.23
C VAL A 232 -5.55 4.11 39.86
N THR A 233 -4.74 3.63 40.83
CA THR A 233 -3.70 4.46 41.47
C THR A 233 -2.37 4.34 40.73
N LEU A 234 -1.47 5.32 40.90
CA LEU A 234 -0.16 5.35 40.21
C LEU A 234 0.71 4.10 40.46
N ASN A 235 0.56 3.49 41.63
CA ASN A 235 1.34 2.33 42.08
C ASN A 235 0.61 0.99 41.87
N ASP A 236 -0.54 0.97 41.19
CA ASP A 236 -1.25 -0.28 40.90
C ASP A 236 -0.51 -1.09 39.82
N THR A 237 0.10 -2.19 40.24
CA THR A 237 0.86 -3.13 39.40
C THR A 237 0.08 -4.39 39.06
N THR A 238 -1.24 -4.41 39.23
CA THR A 238 -2.08 -5.62 39.11
C THR A 238 -3.20 -5.48 38.08
N THR A 239 -3.79 -4.29 37.92
CA THR A 239 -4.93 -4.09 37.02
C THR A 239 -4.50 -4.03 35.53
N PRO A 240 -5.01 -4.83 34.60
CA PRO A 240 -4.62 -4.71 33.19
C PRO A 240 -5.05 -3.37 32.57
N VAL A 241 -4.16 -2.74 31.78
CA VAL A 241 -4.50 -1.62 30.90
C VAL A 241 -5.16 -2.18 29.65
N LEU A 242 -6.33 -1.66 29.28
CA LEU A 242 -7.04 -2.03 28.05
C LEU A 242 -6.84 -1.00 26.94
N PHE A 243 -6.47 -1.47 25.76
CA PHE A 243 -6.50 -0.69 24.51
C PHE A 243 -7.39 -1.37 23.48
N SER A 244 -8.17 -0.58 22.75
CA SER A 244 -8.98 -1.03 21.62
C SER A 244 -8.52 -0.35 20.35
N LEU A 245 -8.20 -1.16 19.34
CA LEU A 245 -7.80 -0.73 18.00
C LEU A 245 -8.92 -1.08 17.02
N SER A 246 -9.34 -0.11 16.20
CA SER A 246 -10.39 -0.27 15.18
C SER A 246 -10.04 0.45 13.89
N ASN A 247 -10.75 0.16 12.80
CA ASN A 247 -10.45 0.60 11.43
C ASN A 247 -9.03 0.21 10.98
N CYS A 248 -8.61 -1.01 11.30
CA CYS A 248 -7.29 -1.52 10.99
C CYS A 248 -7.11 -2.04 9.57
N GLN A 249 -8.21 -2.28 8.85
CA GLN A 249 -8.19 -2.76 7.46
C GLN A 249 -7.41 -4.07 7.31
N LEU A 250 -7.60 -5.00 8.25
CA LEU A 250 -6.87 -6.26 8.26
C LEU A 250 -7.55 -7.25 7.31
N GLU A 251 -6.75 -7.91 6.49
CA GLU A 251 -7.22 -8.97 5.58
C GLU A 251 -7.39 -10.31 6.31
N SER A 252 -8.44 -11.04 5.96
CA SER A 252 -8.69 -12.39 6.45
C SER A 252 -7.58 -13.37 6.06
N TYR A 253 -7.36 -14.36 6.93
CA TYR A 253 -6.30 -15.37 6.83
C TYR A 253 -4.86 -14.86 6.94
N GLN A 254 -4.64 -13.55 7.02
CA GLN A 254 -3.31 -12.98 7.24
C GLN A 254 -2.94 -12.97 8.72
N GLU A 255 -1.64 -13.04 8.97
CA GLU A 255 -1.04 -12.93 10.30
C GLU A 255 -0.47 -11.53 10.52
N TYR A 256 -0.77 -10.98 11.68
CA TYR A 256 -0.34 -9.66 12.12
C TYR A 256 0.29 -9.76 13.50
N ALA A 257 0.88 -8.66 13.96
CA ALA A 257 1.24 -8.50 15.36
C ALA A 257 0.82 -7.14 15.88
N ALA A 258 0.31 -7.11 17.11
CA ALA A 258 0.16 -5.89 17.87
C ALA A 258 1.45 -5.60 18.65
N MET A 259 1.98 -4.40 18.48
CA MET A 259 3.16 -3.90 19.16
C MET A 259 2.72 -2.93 20.25
N VAL A 260 3.15 -3.17 21.48
CA VAL A 260 2.91 -2.26 22.61
C VAL A 260 4.25 -1.72 23.08
N MET A 261 4.41 -0.41 23.03
CA MET A 261 5.52 0.30 23.64
C MET A 261 4.96 1.21 24.72
N TYR A 262 5.61 1.29 25.88
CA TYR A 262 5.26 2.32 26.85
C TYR A 262 6.49 2.92 27.52
N GLY A 263 6.34 4.14 28.00
CA GLY A 263 7.39 4.87 28.68
C GLY A 263 6.92 6.22 29.20
N CYS A 264 7.87 7.06 29.57
CA CYS A 264 7.59 8.44 29.98
C CYS A 264 7.11 9.29 28.79
N VAL A 265 6.44 10.41 29.08
CA VAL A 265 5.82 11.35 28.12
C VAL A 265 6.76 11.92 27.04
N ARG A 266 8.07 11.80 27.21
CA ARG A 266 9.07 12.07 26.17
C ARG A 266 9.88 10.79 25.93
N PHE A 267 9.37 9.91 25.05
CA PHE A 267 9.88 8.56 24.76
C PHE A 267 11.39 8.43 24.46
N GLU A 268 12.15 9.52 24.43
CA GLU A 268 13.57 9.61 24.10
C GLU A 268 14.46 8.70 24.94
N ILE A 269 14.12 8.42 26.21
CA ILE A 269 14.98 7.61 27.09
C ILE A 269 14.14 6.73 28.04
N GLY A 270 14.18 5.40 27.86
CA GLY A 270 13.58 4.41 28.79
C GLY A 270 12.24 3.80 28.41
N ALA A 271 11.80 3.95 27.16
CA ALA A 271 10.67 3.20 26.64
C ALA A 271 10.99 1.70 26.56
N VAL A 272 10.03 0.86 26.93
CA VAL A 272 10.11 -0.59 26.77
C VAL A 272 9.15 -1.03 25.68
N LEU A 273 9.63 -1.87 24.78
CA LEU A 273 8.84 -2.50 23.73
C LEU A 273 8.48 -3.92 24.16
N SER A 274 7.22 -4.31 24.02
CA SER A 274 6.77 -5.67 24.30
C SER A 274 7.35 -6.65 23.28
N SER A 275 7.35 -7.94 23.62
CA SER A 275 7.35 -8.96 22.56
C SER A 275 6.10 -8.78 21.67
N PRO A 276 6.19 -9.03 20.36
CA PRO A 276 5.03 -8.91 19.47
C PRO A 276 3.89 -9.84 19.89
N LEU A 277 2.67 -9.32 20.01
CA LEU A 277 1.47 -10.14 20.17
C LEU A 277 1.01 -10.58 18.78
N TYR A 278 1.44 -11.77 18.36
CA TYR A 278 1.02 -12.35 17.07
C TYR A 278 -0.43 -12.82 17.12
N PHE A 279 -1.18 -12.54 16.06
CA PHE A 279 -2.54 -13.03 15.88
C PHE A 279 -2.87 -13.23 14.40
N LYS A 280 -3.86 -14.09 14.14
CA LYS A 280 -4.39 -14.34 12.81
C LYS A 280 -5.82 -13.80 12.74
N VAL A 281 -6.15 -13.10 11.66
CA VAL A 281 -7.52 -12.67 11.42
C VAL A 281 -8.29 -13.84 10.83
N ASN A 282 -9.25 -14.34 11.59
CA ASN A 282 -10.18 -15.35 11.07
C ASN A 282 -11.21 -14.68 10.18
N PRO A 283 -11.64 -15.34 9.10
CA PRO A 283 -12.73 -14.82 8.30
C PRO A 283 -14.02 -14.73 9.11
N SER A 284 -14.86 -13.76 8.77
CA SER A 284 -16.15 -13.51 9.42
C SER A 284 -17.14 -14.65 9.18
N ASN A 285 -17.08 -15.26 7.99
CA ASN A 285 -17.85 -16.43 7.62
C ASN A 285 -16.98 -17.47 6.94
N VAL A 286 -17.26 -18.76 7.14
CA VAL A 286 -16.55 -19.89 6.53
C VAL A 286 -17.53 -20.89 5.94
N PHE A 287 -17.08 -21.62 4.93
CA PHE A 287 -17.81 -22.76 4.40
C PHE A 287 -17.67 -23.96 5.34
N ILE A 288 -18.79 -24.53 5.76
CA ILE A 288 -18.82 -25.86 6.43
C ILE A 288 -18.93 -26.95 5.36
N GLY A 289 -19.71 -26.70 4.32
CA GLY A 289 -19.77 -27.48 3.09
C GLY A 289 -19.25 -26.62 1.95
N ALA A 290 -18.14 -27.04 1.34
CA ALA A 290 -17.55 -26.31 0.23
C ALA A 290 -18.56 -26.19 -0.93
N PRO A 291 -18.53 -25.09 -1.70
CA PRO A 291 -19.41 -24.94 -2.84
C PRO A 291 -19.21 -26.02 -3.89
N VAL A 292 -20.33 -26.54 -4.38
CA VAL A 292 -20.38 -27.57 -5.43
C VAL A 292 -21.46 -27.23 -6.45
N MET A 293 -21.28 -27.74 -7.67
CA MET A 293 -22.32 -27.69 -8.69
C MET A 293 -23.48 -28.60 -8.27
N SER A 294 -24.69 -28.02 -8.16
CA SER A 294 -25.90 -28.78 -7.80
C SER A 294 -26.60 -29.39 -9.02
N SER A 295 -26.22 -28.96 -10.23
CA SER A 295 -26.61 -29.56 -11.50
C SER A 295 -25.49 -29.39 -12.52
N THR A 296 -25.51 -30.17 -13.60
CA THR A 296 -24.62 -29.98 -14.75
C THR A 296 -24.82 -28.56 -15.31
N PRO A 297 -23.78 -27.71 -15.33
CA PRO A 297 -23.91 -26.38 -15.94
C PRO A 297 -24.22 -26.50 -17.44
N THR A 298 -25.06 -25.59 -17.92
CA THR A 298 -25.42 -25.47 -19.34
C THR A 298 -24.85 -24.18 -19.91
N ARG A 299 -25.13 -23.89 -21.18
CA ARG A 299 -24.79 -22.62 -21.83
C ARG A 299 -25.34 -21.43 -21.06
N ASP A 300 -26.54 -21.58 -20.53
CA ASP A 300 -27.30 -20.47 -20.00
C ASP A 300 -27.59 -20.59 -18.51
N THR A 301 -27.30 -21.72 -17.87
CA THR A 301 -27.65 -21.96 -16.46
C THR A 301 -26.48 -22.57 -15.69
N VAL A 302 -26.18 -21.96 -14.53
CA VAL A 302 -25.16 -22.45 -13.58
C VAL A 302 -25.78 -22.45 -12.19
N LYS A 303 -25.76 -23.59 -11.49
CA LYS A 303 -26.39 -23.75 -10.19
C LYS A 303 -25.41 -24.26 -9.14
N VAL A 304 -25.19 -23.48 -8.09
CA VAL A 304 -24.24 -23.78 -7.01
C VAL A 304 -24.95 -23.96 -5.68
N THR A 305 -24.47 -24.89 -4.87
CA THR A 305 -24.93 -25.09 -3.49
C THR A 305 -23.75 -25.15 -2.54
N PHE A 306 -23.91 -24.65 -1.32
CA PHE A 306 -22.88 -24.66 -0.27
C PHE A 306 -23.51 -24.55 1.12
N GLU A 307 -22.72 -24.82 2.16
CA GLU A 307 -23.14 -24.58 3.54
C GLU A 307 -22.23 -23.55 4.21
N SER A 308 -22.82 -22.52 4.82
CA SER A 308 -22.10 -21.47 5.56
C SER A 308 -22.22 -21.65 7.07
N GLN A 309 -21.19 -21.23 7.81
CA GLN A 309 -21.18 -21.28 9.27
C GLN A 309 -22.16 -20.28 9.89
N ASN A 310 -22.27 -19.09 9.29
CA ASN A 310 -23.09 -17.98 9.74
C ASN A 310 -24.00 -17.48 8.62
N ALA A 311 -25.11 -16.83 8.99
CA ALA A 311 -25.89 -16.03 8.06
C ALA A 311 -25.10 -14.77 7.66
N GLY A 312 -25.42 -14.17 6.51
CA GLY A 312 -24.69 -13.02 5.98
C GLY A 312 -24.97 -12.73 4.52
N ALA A 313 -23.93 -12.39 3.74
CA ALA A 313 -24.02 -12.10 2.32
C ALA A 313 -23.11 -13.01 1.48
N THR A 314 -23.47 -13.22 0.22
CA THR A 314 -22.68 -13.95 -0.78
C THR A 314 -22.55 -13.18 -2.09
N PHE A 315 -21.42 -13.39 -2.76
CA PHE A 315 -21.13 -12.90 -4.10
C PHE A 315 -20.78 -14.11 -4.97
N ILE A 316 -21.55 -14.31 -6.04
CA ILE A 316 -21.45 -15.49 -6.89
C ILE A 316 -21.52 -15.09 -8.35
N TYR A 317 -20.52 -15.48 -9.13
CA TYR A 317 -20.50 -15.22 -10.57
C TYR A 317 -19.54 -16.17 -11.28
N VAL A 318 -19.68 -16.27 -12.60
CA VAL A 318 -18.85 -17.14 -13.44
C VAL A 318 -17.74 -16.31 -14.09
N VAL A 319 -16.51 -16.84 -14.11
CA VAL A 319 -15.37 -16.26 -14.85
C VAL A 319 -14.64 -17.34 -15.65
N GLN A 320 -13.85 -16.94 -16.64
CA GLN A 320 -12.91 -17.88 -17.28
C GLN A 320 -11.90 -18.40 -16.25
N GLN A 321 -11.57 -19.69 -16.31
CA GLN A 321 -10.77 -20.36 -15.27
C GLN A 321 -9.40 -19.69 -15.04
N ALA A 322 -8.78 -19.17 -16.11
CA ALA A 322 -7.47 -18.54 -16.11
C ALA A 322 -7.40 -17.18 -15.37
N VAL A 323 -8.53 -16.54 -15.09
CA VAL A 323 -8.57 -15.20 -14.47
C VAL A 323 -8.28 -15.31 -12.96
N ALA A 324 -7.26 -14.61 -12.45
CA ALA A 324 -7.04 -14.51 -11.01
C ALA A 324 -8.05 -13.55 -10.37
N ILE A 325 -8.62 -13.93 -9.22
CA ILE A 325 -9.69 -13.17 -8.55
C ILE A 325 -9.34 -13.03 -7.07
N SER A 326 -9.33 -11.79 -6.57
CA SER A 326 -9.22 -11.45 -5.16
C SER A 326 -10.61 -11.29 -4.49
N ILE A 327 -10.63 -11.09 -3.17
CA ILE A 327 -11.87 -10.76 -2.43
C ILE A 327 -12.46 -9.43 -2.94
N ALA A 328 -11.61 -8.42 -3.17
CA ALA A 328 -12.04 -7.12 -3.69
C ALA A 328 -12.68 -7.25 -5.09
N ASP A 329 -12.06 -8.05 -5.95
CA ASP A 329 -12.59 -8.36 -7.29
C ASP A 329 -13.95 -9.06 -7.21
N SER A 330 -14.13 -9.92 -6.20
CA SER A 330 -15.38 -10.66 -5.98
C SER A 330 -16.55 -9.75 -5.63
N LYS A 331 -16.33 -8.69 -4.85
CA LYS A 331 -17.37 -7.70 -4.53
C LYS A 331 -17.71 -6.79 -5.71
N ALA A 332 -16.72 -6.52 -6.55
CA ALA A 332 -16.87 -5.70 -7.76
C ALA A 332 -17.32 -6.49 -8.99
N LEU A 333 -17.45 -7.82 -8.89
CA LEU A 333 -17.80 -8.73 -9.99
C LEU A 333 -16.88 -8.59 -11.21
N ILE A 334 -15.58 -8.40 -10.97
CA ILE A 334 -14.59 -8.21 -12.04
C ILE A 334 -14.54 -9.44 -12.94
N ALA A 335 -14.61 -9.21 -14.26
CA ALA A 335 -14.57 -10.24 -15.31
C ALA A 335 -15.72 -11.26 -15.30
N ALA A 336 -16.83 -10.92 -14.63
CA ALA A 336 -18.04 -11.74 -14.65
C ALA A 336 -18.57 -11.99 -16.07
N GLN A 337 -19.03 -13.23 -16.31
CA GLN A 337 -19.64 -13.64 -17.57
C GLN A 337 -21.15 -13.42 -17.55
N GLY A 338 -21.67 -12.97 -18.69
CA GLY A 338 -23.10 -12.77 -18.88
C GLY A 338 -23.65 -11.49 -18.24
N PRO A 339 -24.97 -11.29 -18.35
CA PRO A 339 -25.68 -10.13 -17.80
C PRO A 339 -25.92 -10.28 -16.29
N PRO A 340 -26.51 -9.27 -15.60
CA PRO A 340 -26.82 -9.32 -14.18
C PRO A 340 -27.61 -10.54 -13.70
N SER A 341 -28.34 -11.26 -14.57
CA SER A 341 -29.03 -12.51 -14.20
C SER A 341 -28.08 -13.71 -14.02
N CYS A 342 -26.84 -13.63 -14.52
CA CYS A 342 -25.80 -14.65 -14.36
C CYS A 342 -24.80 -14.30 -13.23
N GLN A 343 -25.11 -13.31 -12.41
CA GLN A 343 -24.25 -12.89 -11.30
C GLN A 343 -25.10 -12.46 -10.12
N LEU A 344 -24.61 -12.74 -8.92
CA LEU A 344 -25.25 -12.44 -7.66
C LEU A 344 -24.31 -11.55 -6.88
N GLN A 345 -24.72 -10.30 -6.71
CA GLN A 345 -24.00 -9.30 -5.92
C GLN A 345 -24.70 -9.16 -4.58
N GLU A 346 -23.97 -9.42 -3.49
CA GLU A 346 -24.42 -9.16 -2.12
C GLU A 346 -25.80 -9.77 -1.78
N VAL A 347 -26.00 -11.04 -2.13
CA VAL A 347 -27.25 -11.74 -1.85
C VAL A 347 -27.22 -12.35 -0.45
N ALA A 348 -28.33 -12.28 0.28
CA ALA A 348 -28.40 -12.83 1.62
C ALA A 348 -28.22 -14.36 1.63
N ILE A 349 -27.46 -14.86 2.61
CA ILE A 349 -27.30 -16.28 2.93
C ILE A 349 -27.74 -16.55 4.37
N VAL A 350 -28.28 -17.73 4.61
CA VAL A 350 -28.61 -18.23 5.95
C VAL A 350 -27.48 -19.12 6.47
N LYS A 351 -27.44 -19.35 7.77
CA LYS A 351 -26.59 -20.39 8.36
C LYS A 351 -27.03 -21.77 7.85
N GLY A 352 -26.08 -22.60 7.42
CA GLY A 352 -26.35 -23.91 6.84
C GLY A 352 -26.47 -23.84 5.32
N GLY A 353 -27.34 -24.67 4.72
CA GLY A 353 -27.44 -24.86 3.27
C GLY A 353 -28.01 -23.66 2.52
N ASN A 354 -27.33 -23.27 1.44
CA ASN A 354 -27.72 -22.21 0.52
C ASN A 354 -27.60 -22.73 -0.92
N THR A 355 -28.59 -22.45 -1.78
CA THR A 355 -28.58 -22.85 -3.20
C THR A 355 -28.95 -21.67 -4.08
N PHE A 356 -28.15 -21.43 -5.11
CA PHE A 356 -28.30 -20.31 -6.02
C PHE A 356 -28.24 -20.75 -7.47
N GLU A 357 -29.04 -20.10 -8.30
CA GLU A 357 -29.14 -20.36 -9.74
C GLU A 357 -28.89 -19.06 -10.50
N MET A 358 -27.91 -19.11 -11.39
CA MET A 358 -27.52 -18.03 -12.31
C MET A 358 -28.02 -18.41 -13.71
N THR A 359 -28.65 -17.45 -14.40
CA THR A 359 -29.31 -17.67 -15.69
C THR A 359 -28.87 -16.68 -16.77
N SER A 360 -29.07 -17.05 -18.04
CA SER A 360 -28.64 -16.29 -19.22
C SER A 360 -27.12 -16.07 -19.29
N CYS A 361 -26.34 -17.07 -18.86
CA CYS A 361 -24.88 -16.96 -18.76
C CYS A 361 -24.14 -16.91 -20.11
N THR A 362 -24.75 -17.38 -21.20
CA THR A 362 -24.19 -17.34 -22.57
C THR A 362 -22.78 -17.92 -22.70
N LEU A 363 -22.48 -18.99 -21.95
CA LEU A 363 -21.16 -19.60 -21.87
C LEU A 363 -20.79 -20.36 -23.15
N ALA A 364 -19.52 -20.31 -23.55
CA ALA A 364 -19.03 -20.94 -24.77
C ALA A 364 -18.68 -22.42 -24.54
N SER A 365 -19.03 -23.28 -25.50
CA SER A 365 -18.62 -24.69 -25.51
C SER A 365 -17.10 -24.82 -25.61
N GLY A 366 -16.54 -25.88 -25.01
CA GLY A 366 -15.11 -26.18 -25.00
C GLY A 366 -14.26 -25.19 -24.19
N SER A 367 -14.90 -24.27 -23.45
CA SER A 367 -14.22 -23.30 -22.60
C SER A 367 -14.24 -23.76 -21.14
N LYS A 368 -13.16 -23.41 -20.43
CA LYS A 368 -12.99 -23.71 -19.01
C LYS A 368 -13.36 -22.51 -18.16
N TYR A 369 -14.23 -22.74 -17.19
CA TYR A 369 -14.78 -21.72 -16.31
C TYR A 369 -14.55 -22.07 -14.85
N LYS A 370 -14.75 -21.08 -14.00
CA LYS A 370 -14.94 -21.29 -12.57
C LYS A 370 -16.04 -20.40 -12.03
N VAL A 371 -16.80 -20.93 -11.08
CA VAL A 371 -17.71 -20.14 -10.25
C VAL A 371 -16.90 -19.56 -9.10
N VAL A 372 -16.92 -18.25 -8.97
CA VAL A 372 -16.41 -17.52 -7.81
C VAL A 372 -17.49 -17.53 -6.74
N VAL A 373 -17.18 -17.94 -5.51
CA VAL A 373 -18.11 -17.89 -4.37
C VAL A 373 -17.41 -17.24 -3.20
N TYR A 374 -17.85 -16.05 -2.81
CA TYR A 374 -17.36 -15.32 -1.64
C TYR A 374 -18.48 -15.10 -0.63
N ILE A 375 -18.25 -15.45 0.64
CA ILE A 375 -19.25 -15.31 1.72
C ILE A 375 -18.71 -14.49 2.90
N GLU A 376 -19.52 -13.62 3.47
CA GLU A 376 -19.19 -12.80 4.66
C GLU A 376 -20.41 -12.68 5.60
N THR A 377 -20.22 -12.29 6.86
CA THR A 377 -21.35 -12.13 7.82
C THR A 377 -22.09 -10.81 7.71
N SER A 378 -21.48 -9.78 7.09
CA SER A 378 -22.11 -8.48 6.98
C SER A 378 -22.99 -8.42 5.72
N TYR A 379 -24.29 -8.28 5.96
CA TYR A 379 -25.21 -7.64 5.02
C TYR A 379 -25.00 -6.12 5.14
N ALA A 380 -25.21 -5.34 4.08
CA ALA A 380 -25.10 -3.87 3.99
C ALA A 380 -25.75 -3.01 5.12
N THR A 381 -26.25 -3.59 6.22
CA THR A 381 -26.83 -2.88 7.36
C THR A 381 -25.80 -2.37 8.37
N THR A 382 -24.53 -2.78 8.28
CA THR A 382 -23.43 -2.22 9.10
C THR A 382 -22.32 -1.71 8.19
N LEU A 383 -22.61 -0.65 7.44
CA LEU A 383 -21.59 0.02 6.67
C LEU A 383 -20.62 0.71 7.64
N GLN A 384 -19.33 0.40 7.56
CA GLN A 384 -18.31 1.23 8.21
C GLN A 384 -18.07 2.46 7.32
N THR A 385 -18.33 3.64 7.86
CA THR A 385 -17.94 4.91 7.24
C THR A 385 -16.47 5.17 7.54
N ILE A 386 -15.59 4.93 6.57
CA ILE A 386 -14.17 5.28 6.68
C ILE A 386 -13.91 6.40 5.66
N ASN A 387 -13.51 7.58 6.14
CA ASN A 387 -13.26 8.77 5.29
C ASN A 387 -14.41 9.11 4.33
N GLY A 388 -15.66 8.88 4.76
CA GLY A 388 -16.85 9.14 3.94
C GLY A 388 -17.17 8.09 2.87
N VAL A 389 -16.43 6.97 2.83
CA VAL A 389 -16.66 5.87 1.89
C VAL A 389 -17.23 4.66 2.65
N GLN A 390 -18.43 4.23 2.26
CA GLN A 390 -19.11 3.03 2.77
C GLN A 390 -18.42 1.79 2.19
N ARG A 391 -17.87 0.87 3.00
CA ARG A 391 -17.36 -0.43 2.52
C ARG A 391 -17.75 -1.56 3.48
N SER A 392 -18.16 -2.72 2.94
CA SER A 392 -18.22 -3.97 3.72
C SER A 392 -16.80 -4.51 3.93
N ALA A 393 -16.49 -5.02 5.11
CA ALA A 393 -15.18 -5.55 5.43
C ALA A 393 -14.84 -6.70 4.47
N ASN A 394 -13.66 -6.70 3.84
CA ASN A 394 -13.19 -7.80 2.97
C ASN A 394 -12.77 -9.00 3.82
N ASP A 395 -13.67 -9.44 4.70
CA ASP A 395 -13.36 -10.28 5.83
C ASP A 395 -13.92 -11.70 5.72
N GLY A 396 -14.59 -12.02 4.62
CA GLY A 396 -15.20 -13.32 4.37
C GLY A 396 -14.24 -14.42 3.91
N THR A 397 -14.83 -15.51 3.40
CA THR A 397 -14.10 -16.62 2.75
C THR A 397 -14.41 -16.64 1.26
N LEU A 398 -13.36 -16.69 0.44
CA LEU A 398 -13.43 -16.85 -1.02
C LEU A 398 -13.03 -18.27 -1.41
N THR A 399 -13.80 -18.89 -2.30
CA THR A 399 -13.48 -20.18 -2.91
C THR A 399 -13.96 -20.25 -4.36
N PHE A 400 -13.53 -21.30 -5.07
CA PHE A 400 -13.79 -21.47 -6.49
C PHE A 400 -14.30 -22.88 -6.80
N VAL A 401 -15.24 -22.98 -7.75
CA VAL A 401 -15.69 -24.25 -8.32
C VAL A 401 -15.34 -24.29 -9.80
N ASN A 402 -14.34 -25.08 -10.18
CA ASN A 402 -13.94 -25.21 -11.59
C ASN A 402 -14.89 -26.14 -12.34
N PHE A 403 -15.20 -25.81 -13.59
CA PHE A 403 -15.94 -26.68 -14.50
C PHE A 403 -15.55 -26.42 -15.96
N GLU A 404 -15.76 -27.43 -16.78
CA GLU A 404 -15.58 -27.35 -18.24
C GLU A 404 -16.94 -27.53 -18.89
N LEU A 405 -17.23 -26.69 -19.88
CA LEU A 405 -18.48 -26.75 -20.62
C LEU A 405 -18.27 -27.50 -21.92
N ASP A 406 -18.41 -28.81 -21.86
CA ASP A 406 -18.56 -29.64 -23.05
C ASP A 406 -20.04 -29.84 -23.32
N PHE A 407 -20.61 -29.08 -24.25
CA PHE A 407 -21.78 -29.60 -24.93
C PHE A 407 -21.28 -30.71 -25.84
N ALA A 408 -21.74 -31.94 -25.60
CA ALA A 408 -21.83 -32.87 -26.71
C ALA A 408 -22.58 -32.14 -27.81
N ALA A 409 -21.96 -31.98 -28.98
CA ALA A 409 -22.69 -31.49 -30.14
C ALA A 409 -23.96 -32.34 -30.23
N SER A 410 -25.13 -31.71 -30.33
CA SER A 410 -26.42 -32.43 -30.36
C SER A 410 -26.52 -33.42 -31.51
N ASN A 411 -25.57 -33.35 -32.46
CA ASN A 411 -25.33 -34.31 -33.50
C ASN A 411 -23.88 -34.19 -34.00
N THR A 412 -23.28 -35.27 -34.50
CA THR A 412 -21.95 -35.26 -35.15
C THR A 412 -22.04 -35.88 -36.55
N PHE A 413 -21.08 -35.57 -37.44
CA PHE A 413 -21.01 -36.25 -38.74
C PHE A 413 -20.28 -37.59 -38.58
N LEU A 414 -20.99 -38.71 -38.78
CA LEU A 414 -20.36 -40.02 -38.99
C LEU A 414 -19.63 -40.07 -40.33
N LEU A 415 -20.16 -39.36 -41.33
CA LEU A 415 -19.53 -39.19 -42.63
C LEU A 415 -19.68 -37.72 -43.04
N TYR A 416 -18.55 -37.03 -43.17
CA TYR A 416 -18.53 -35.64 -43.60
C TYR A 416 -19.21 -35.46 -44.98
N PRO A 417 -19.87 -34.31 -45.23
CA PRO A 417 -20.52 -34.04 -46.51
C PRO A 417 -19.55 -34.12 -47.68
N LYS A 418 -19.90 -34.92 -48.67
CA LYS A 418 -19.18 -34.99 -49.94
C LYS A 418 -20.14 -34.95 -51.12
N LEU A 419 -19.68 -34.35 -52.22
CA LEU A 419 -20.40 -34.41 -53.49
C LEU A 419 -20.39 -35.85 -54.01
N THR A 420 -21.55 -36.34 -54.44
CA THR A 420 -21.70 -37.68 -55.02
C THR A 420 -21.72 -37.67 -56.54
N SER A 421 -21.95 -36.50 -57.13
CA SER A 421 -21.94 -36.28 -58.57
C SER A 421 -21.40 -34.89 -58.91
N VAL A 422 -21.06 -34.70 -60.19
CA VAL A 422 -20.67 -33.39 -60.71
C VAL A 422 -21.90 -32.47 -60.69
N PRO A 423 -21.85 -31.31 -60.02
CA PRO A 423 -22.93 -30.33 -60.02
C PRO A 423 -23.46 -30.04 -61.42
N THR A 424 -24.77 -30.06 -61.62
CA THR A 424 -25.40 -29.71 -62.90
C THR A 424 -26.30 -28.48 -62.76
N TYR A 425 -26.73 -27.91 -63.88
CA TYR A 425 -27.72 -26.82 -63.90
C TYR A 425 -29.08 -27.19 -63.27
N ARG A 426 -29.33 -28.49 -63.02
CA ARG A 426 -30.55 -28.99 -62.37
C ARG A 426 -30.40 -29.24 -60.87
N GLY A 427 -29.17 -29.19 -60.33
CA GLY A 427 -28.94 -29.39 -58.90
C GLY A 427 -27.58 -29.99 -58.57
N VAL A 428 -27.35 -30.14 -57.27
CA VAL A 428 -26.15 -30.73 -56.66
C VAL A 428 -26.59 -31.89 -55.79
N GLU A 429 -25.91 -33.02 -55.91
CA GLU A 429 -26.10 -34.15 -55.00
C GLU A 429 -24.90 -34.27 -54.06
N PHE A 430 -25.20 -34.36 -52.78
CA PHE A 430 -24.21 -34.58 -51.74
C PHE A 430 -24.73 -35.61 -50.75
N GLN A 431 -23.82 -36.36 -50.16
CA GLN A 431 -24.12 -37.31 -49.10
C GLN A 431 -23.35 -36.94 -47.85
N PHE A 432 -24.01 -37.10 -46.70
CA PHE A 432 -23.40 -37.08 -45.37
C PHE A 432 -24.14 -38.11 -44.52
N SER A 433 -23.58 -38.50 -43.39
CA SER A 433 -24.34 -39.19 -42.36
C SER A 433 -24.11 -38.51 -41.02
N ALA A 434 -25.18 -38.40 -40.25
CA ALA A 434 -25.16 -37.89 -38.89
C ALA A 434 -25.23 -39.07 -37.92
N GLU A 435 -24.62 -38.92 -36.75
CA GLU A 435 -24.62 -39.93 -35.68
C GLU A 435 -26.03 -40.19 -35.14
N PHE A 436 -26.86 -39.14 -35.07
CA PHE A 436 -28.25 -39.22 -34.64
C PHE A 436 -29.19 -38.62 -35.70
N THR A 437 -30.45 -39.06 -35.74
CA THR A 437 -31.46 -38.46 -36.64
C THR A 437 -31.76 -37.03 -36.21
N GLY A 438 -31.70 -36.07 -37.13
CA GLY A 438 -31.96 -34.66 -36.85
C GLY A 438 -32.26 -33.85 -38.11
N TYR A 439 -32.54 -32.56 -37.93
CA TYR A 439 -32.71 -31.63 -39.05
C TYR A 439 -31.34 -31.24 -39.61
N TYR A 440 -31.25 -31.16 -40.95
CA TYR A 440 -30.12 -30.55 -41.63
C TYR A 440 -30.63 -29.36 -42.44
N TRP A 441 -29.77 -28.36 -42.59
CA TRP A 441 -29.99 -27.23 -43.48
C TRP A 441 -28.87 -27.22 -44.50
N ALA A 442 -29.22 -27.24 -45.77
CA ALA A 442 -28.28 -27.09 -46.87
C ALA A 442 -28.64 -25.82 -47.63
N HIS A 443 -27.69 -24.90 -47.74
CA HIS A 443 -27.84 -23.67 -48.48
C HIS A 443 -26.95 -23.72 -49.72
N PHE A 444 -27.56 -23.51 -50.89
CA PHE A 444 -26.83 -23.29 -52.14
C PHE A 444 -26.93 -21.80 -52.46
N SER A 445 -25.85 -21.05 -52.25
CA SER A 445 -25.80 -19.68 -52.73
C SER A 445 -25.40 -19.70 -54.21
N LYS A 446 -26.14 -18.95 -55.03
CA LYS A 446 -25.77 -18.67 -56.41
C LYS A 446 -24.86 -17.45 -56.38
N THR A 447 -23.61 -17.58 -56.84
CA THR A 447 -22.78 -16.40 -57.14
C THR A 447 -23.40 -15.68 -58.32
N LEU A 448 -24.29 -14.72 -58.03
CA LEU A 448 -24.67 -13.70 -58.99
C LEU A 448 -23.53 -12.70 -59.03
N SER A 449 -22.77 -12.74 -60.11
CA SER A 449 -21.78 -11.74 -60.48
C SER A 449 -22.46 -10.38 -60.66
N CYS A 450 -22.51 -9.60 -59.59
CA CYS A 450 -22.39 -8.14 -59.59
C CYS A 450 -21.59 -7.79 -58.33
N SER A 451 -20.34 -7.39 -58.51
CA SER A 451 -19.40 -7.05 -57.45
C SER A 451 -19.91 -5.88 -56.59
N GLN A 452 -20.42 -6.19 -55.40
CA GLN A 452 -20.47 -5.23 -54.29
C GLN A 452 -19.81 -5.88 -53.07
N PRO A 453 -18.95 -5.16 -52.33
CA PRO A 453 -18.33 -5.68 -51.12
C PRO A 453 -19.39 -6.13 -50.11
N SER A 454 -19.21 -7.31 -49.51
CA SER A 454 -20.06 -7.79 -48.40
C SER A 454 -19.39 -7.62 -47.03
N GLY A 455 -18.10 -7.28 -47.01
CA GLY A 455 -17.36 -7.07 -45.77
C GLY A 455 -16.02 -6.38 -45.95
N ARG A 456 -15.25 -6.31 -44.86
CA ARG A 456 -13.87 -5.82 -44.82
C ARG A 456 -12.96 -6.85 -44.17
N ALA A 457 -11.74 -6.92 -44.67
CA ALA A 457 -10.68 -7.75 -44.12
C ALA A 457 -9.46 -6.93 -43.69
N TRP A 458 -8.88 -7.36 -42.59
CA TRP A 458 -7.58 -6.92 -42.09
C TRP A 458 -6.67 -8.13 -42.03
N VAL A 459 -5.50 -8.05 -42.64
CA VAL A 459 -4.47 -9.09 -42.61
C VAL A 459 -3.19 -8.46 -42.14
N ASN A 460 -2.66 -8.92 -41.02
CA ASN A 460 -1.46 -8.36 -40.41
C ASN A 460 -0.42 -9.44 -40.16
N VAL A 461 0.85 -9.12 -40.45
CA VAL A 461 2.00 -9.96 -40.12
C VAL A 461 2.81 -9.28 -39.02
N VAL A 462 2.99 -9.97 -37.90
CA VAL A 462 3.67 -9.44 -36.71
C VAL A 462 4.79 -10.37 -36.25
N LEU A 463 5.72 -9.85 -35.46
CA LEU A 463 6.74 -10.66 -34.80
C LEU A 463 6.10 -11.54 -33.70
N ASN A 464 6.69 -12.71 -33.47
CA ASN A 464 6.20 -13.68 -32.49
C ASN A 464 6.08 -13.12 -31.07
N ASP A 465 6.99 -12.22 -30.66
CA ASP A 465 6.97 -11.57 -29.34
C ASP A 465 5.82 -10.56 -29.18
N LYS A 466 5.15 -10.18 -30.28
CA LYS A 466 4.03 -9.24 -30.28
C LYS A 466 2.65 -9.91 -30.25
N ILE A 467 2.58 -11.24 -30.35
CA ILE A 467 1.33 -12.03 -30.34
C ILE A 467 0.41 -11.70 -29.14
N PRO A 468 0.89 -11.56 -27.89
CA PRO A 468 0.02 -11.30 -26.74
C PRO A 468 -0.73 -9.97 -26.80
N TYR A 469 -0.31 -9.05 -27.67
CA TYR A 469 -0.88 -7.71 -27.78
C TYR A 469 -1.88 -7.57 -28.93
N ILE A 470 -2.15 -8.65 -29.69
CA ILE A 470 -3.04 -8.62 -30.85
C ILE A 470 -4.48 -8.93 -30.43
N ASN A 471 -5.38 -7.99 -30.70
CA ASN A 471 -6.83 -8.09 -30.59
C ASN A 471 -7.53 -7.32 -31.73
N VAL A 472 -8.87 -7.36 -31.78
CA VAL A 472 -9.66 -6.70 -32.85
C VAL A 472 -9.35 -5.20 -32.96
N ASN A 473 -9.17 -4.49 -31.83
CA ASN A 473 -8.84 -3.07 -31.84
C ASN A 473 -7.49 -2.83 -32.51
N THR A 474 -6.47 -3.60 -32.14
CA THR A 474 -5.15 -3.48 -32.78
C THR A 474 -5.20 -3.87 -34.26
N MET A 475 -5.96 -4.90 -34.66
CA MET A 475 -6.10 -5.28 -36.08
C MET A 475 -6.64 -4.16 -36.95
N LYS A 476 -7.54 -3.34 -36.40
CA LYS A 476 -8.11 -2.15 -37.05
C LYS A 476 -7.22 -0.91 -36.94
N GLY A 477 -6.05 -1.01 -36.31
CA GLY A 477 -5.14 0.12 -36.07
C GLY A 477 -5.57 1.04 -34.92
N LEU A 478 -6.50 0.61 -34.07
CA LEU A 478 -6.94 1.35 -32.88
C LEU A 478 -5.99 1.09 -31.69
N PRO A 479 -5.83 2.06 -30.77
CA PRO A 479 -4.96 1.92 -29.60
C PRO A 479 -5.38 0.75 -28.69
N ASN A 480 -4.41 -0.01 -28.20
CA ASN A 480 -4.62 -1.04 -27.18
C ASN A 480 -4.33 -0.46 -25.79
N THR A 481 -5.32 -0.38 -24.91
CA THR A 481 -5.17 0.20 -23.57
C THR A 481 -4.66 -0.79 -22.52
N PHE A 482 -4.36 -2.04 -22.90
CA PHE A 482 -4.06 -3.12 -21.94
C PHE A 482 -2.64 -3.12 -21.33
N ALA A 483 -1.74 -2.20 -21.69
CA ALA A 483 -0.35 -2.29 -21.23
C ALA A 483 0.43 -0.97 -21.15
N GLY A 484 -0.13 0.12 -20.59
CA GLY A 484 0.64 1.31 -20.13
C GLY A 484 1.52 2.06 -21.16
N ALA A 485 1.57 1.59 -22.40
CA ALA A 485 2.26 2.13 -23.55
C ALA A 485 1.35 1.87 -24.76
N GLU A 486 1.00 2.92 -25.50
CA GLU A 486 0.18 2.84 -26.70
C GLU A 486 0.95 2.10 -27.83
N LEU A 487 0.97 0.77 -27.79
CA LEU A 487 1.46 -0.01 -28.92
C LEU A 487 0.41 0.01 -30.02
N THR A 488 0.65 0.83 -31.05
CA THR A 488 -0.16 0.86 -32.27
C THR A 488 0.25 -0.29 -33.19
N MET A 489 -0.65 -0.73 -34.07
CA MET A 489 -0.35 -1.78 -35.06
C MET A 489 0.85 -1.42 -35.94
N ALA A 490 1.06 -0.14 -36.22
CA ALA A 490 2.24 0.35 -36.94
C ALA A 490 3.57 0.04 -36.22
N ALA A 491 3.56 -0.09 -34.88
CA ALA A 491 4.73 -0.45 -34.09
C ALA A 491 4.95 -1.97 -33.97
N MET A 492 3.97 -2.80 -34.38
CA MET A 492 3.99 -4.26 -34.26
C MET A 492 4.11 -5.00 -35.60
N GLN A 493 3.73 -4.34 -36.71
CA GLN A 493 3.82 -4.89 -38.06
C GLN A 493 5.27 -5.02 -38.54
N VAL A 494 5.48 -5.93 -39.49
CA VAL A 494 6.78 -6.15 -40.15
C VAL A 494 6.74 -5.64 -41.59
N GLY A 495 7.82 -5.01 -42.03
CA GLY A 495 7.94 -4.51 -43.39
C GLY A 495 7.12 -3.25 -43.67
N ASN A 496 6.86 -2.98 -44.95
CA ASN A 496 6.08 -1.81 -45.33
C ASN A 496 4.60 -2.02 -44.95
N PRO A 497 4.01 -1.21 -44.06
CA PRO A 497 2.66 -1.42 -43.54
C PRO A 497 1.57 -1.30 -44.62
N THR A 498 1.88 -0.69 -45.78
CA THR A 498 0.94 -0.60 -46.91
C THR A 498 0.99 -1.79 -47.87
N GLN A 499 2.05 -2.60 -47.81
CA GLN A 499 2.29 -3.73 -48.73
C GLN A 499 2.27 -5.09 -48.02
N CYS A 500 2.75 -5.15 -46.77
CA CYS A 500 2.79 -6.35 -45.95
C CYS A 500 1.57 -6.49 -45.01
N SER A 501 0.56 -5.65 -45.20
CA SER A 501 -0.71 -5.81 -44.50
C SER A 501 -1.88 -5.41 -45.41
N TRP A 502 -3.05 -5.96 -45.12
CA TRP A 502 -4.32 -5.44 -45.61
C TRP A 502 -5.01 -4.75 -44.45
N SER A 503 -5.49 -3.52 -44.68
CA SER A 503 -6.27 -2.79 -43.69
C SER A 503 -7.62 -2.43 -44.29
N GLY A 504 -8.69 -2.97 -43.71
CA GLY A 504 -10.07 -2.66 -44.07
C GLY A 504 -10.40 -2.87 -45.54
N ARG A 505 -9.73 -3.82 -46.22
CA ARG A 505 -9.96 -4.06 -47.63
C ARG A 505 -11.33 -4.69 -47.82
N ALA A 506 -12.10 -4.15 -48.75
CA ALA A 506 -13.35 -4.73 -49.18
C ALA A 506 -13.13 -6.20 -49.60
N ILE A 507 -13.94 -7.08 -49.03
CA ILE A 507 -14.03 -8.49 -49.41
C ILE A 507 -15.48 -8.79 -49.78
N ASP A 508 -15.65 -9.84 -50.58
CA ASP A 508 -16.95 -10.40 -50.91
C ASP A 508 -17.04 -11.86 -50.46
N ASP A 509 -18.11 -12.55 -50.83
CA ASP A 509 -18.34 -13.95 -50.54
C ASP A 509 -17.51 -14.91 -51.41
N SER A 510 -16.62 -14.38 -52.26
CA SER A 510 -15.68 -15.17 -53.05
C SER A 510 -14.37 -15.42 -52.32
N VAL A 511 -13.58 -16.36 -52.85
CA VAL A 511 -12.25 -16.68 -52.31
C VAL A 511 -11.33 -15.47 -52.48
N GLN A 512 -10.88 -14.91 -51.36
CA GLN A 512 -9.94 -13.80 -51.35
C GLN A 512 -8.50 -14.32 -51.47
N ASN A 513 -7.84 -13.99 -52.57
CA ASN A 513 -6.41 -14.27 -52.74
C ASN A 513 -5.59 -13.09 -52.22
N VAL A 514 -5.00 -13.26 -51.03
CA VAL A 514 -4.18 -12.24 -50.37
C VAL A 514 -2.71 -12.47 -50.72
N ARG A 515 -2.12 -11.56 -51.49
CA ARG A 515 -0.67 -11.48 -51.71
C ARG A 515 -0.11 -10.29 -50.95
N LEU A 516 0.75 -10.57 -49.97
CA LEU A 516 1.48 -9.55 -49.20
C LEU A 516 2.89 -9.43 -49.76
N GLU A 517 3.34 -8.20 -49.99
CA GLU A 517 4.64 -7.90 -50.58
C GLU A 517 5.41 -6.90 -49.70
N GLY A 518 6.72 -6.75 -49.91
CA GLY A 518 7.51 -5.76 -49.17
C GLY A 518 7.59 -6.01 -47.65
N CYS A 519 7.40 -7.26 -47.21
CA CYS A 519 7.41 -7.66 -45.81
C CYS A 519 8.78 -7.65 -45.14
N ASN A 520 9.88 -7.67 -45.91
CA ASN A 520 11.25 -7.59 -45.42
C ASN A 520 11.53 -8.50 -44.20
N PHE A 521 11.11 -9.77 -44.30
CA PHE A 521 11.33 -10.74 -43.21
C PHE A 521 12.84 -10.92 -42.95
N ALA A 522 13.21 -10.85 -41.68
CA ALA A 522 14.55 -11.18 -41.22
C ALA A 522 14.79 -12.69 -41.37
N GLU A 523 16.02 -13.05 -41.73
CA GLU A 523 16.44 -14.44 -41.89
C GLU A 523 16.18 -15.23 -40.59
N ASN A 524 15.54 -16.39 -40.70
CA ASN A 524 15.11 -17.25 -39.59
C ASN A 524 14.12 -16.61 -38.58
N GLY A 525 13.58 -15.42 -38.88
CA GLY A 525 12.55 -14.77 -38.08
C GLY A 525 11.28 -15.62 -37.98
N ILE A 526 10.62 -15.58 -36.82
CA ILE A 526 9.33 -16.23 -36.59
C ILE A 526 8.26 -15.14 -36.59
N TYR A 527 7.28 -15.32 -37.47
CA TYR A 527 6.22 -14.35 -37.73
C TYR A 527 4.87 -15.00 -37.51
N ALA A 528 3.89 -14.21 -37.09
CA ALA A 528 2.50 -14.64 -36.97
C ALA A 528 1.62 -13.82 -37.92
N ILE A 529 0.75 -14.51 -38.65
CA ILE A 529 -0.25 -13.88 -39.51
C ILE A 529 -1.60 -13.95 -38.79
N PHE A 530 -2.28 -12.81 -38.76
CA PHE A 530 -3.64 -12.66 -38.24
C PHE A 530 -4.55 -12.15 -39.34
N ILE A 531 -5.77 -12.65 -39.35
CA ILE A 531 -6.83 -12.27 -40.27
C ILE A 531 -8.05 -11.91 -39.43
N TYR A 532 -8.62 -10.74 -39.68
CA TYR A 532 -9.90 -10.35 -39.12
C TYR A 532 -10.82 -9.97 -40.27
N ILE A 533 -12.02 -10.55 -40.30
CA ILE A 533 -13.04 -10.25 -41.32
C ILE A 533 -14.32 -9.82 -40.63
N GLU A 534 -14.96 -8.76 -41.11
CA GLU A 534 -16.25 -8.31 -40.61
C GLU A 534 -17.12 -7.82 -41.75
N ASP A 535 -18.41 -7.58 -41.49
CA ASP A 535 -19.30 -6.99 -42.48
C ASP A 535 -18.95 -5.51 -42.75
N LEU A 536 -19.71 -4.84 -43.63
CA LEU A 536 -19.47 -3.43 -43.94
C LEU A 536 -19.86 -2.46 -42.81
N ASP A 537 -20.60 -2.92 -41.80
CA ASP A 537 -21.09 -2.07 -40.72
C ASP A 537 -19.98 -1.74 -39.71
N GLY A 538 -18.86 -2.48 -39.73
CA GLY A 538 -17.62 -2.11 -39.05
C GLY A 538 -17.68 -2.23 -37.52
N ARG A 539 -18.61 -3.01 -36.99
CA ARG A 539 -19.00 -3.02 -35.56
C ARG A 539 -18.02 -3.74 -34.65
N GLY A 540 -16.99 -4.41 -35.17
CA GLY A 540 -16.03 -5.15 -34.35
C GLY A 540 -16.50 -6.54 -33.93
N ASP A 541 -17.59 -7.03 -34.54
CA ASP A 541 -18.27 -8.30 -34.30
C ASP A 541 -17.90 -9.38 -35.33
N GLY A 542 -16.86 -9.11 -36.12
CA GLY A 542 -16.34 -10.02 -37.12
C GLY A 542 -15.63 -11.25 -36.56
N SER A 543 -15.18 -12.11 -37.46
CA SER A 543 -14.41 -13.31 -37.13
C SER A 543 -12.91 -13.04 -37.17
N PHE A 544 -12.24 -13.40 -36.08
CA PHE A 544 -10.79 -13.29 -35.93
C PHE A 544 -10.13 -14.67 -36.07
N PHE A 545 -9.06 -14.75 -36.86
CA PHE A 545 -8.34 -15.97 -37.15
C PHE A 545 -6.82 -15.75 -37.01
N GLY A 546 -6.16 -16.59 -36.21
CA GLY A 546 -4.72 -16.57 -35.96
C GLY A 546 -4.36 -17.02 -34.53
N PRO A 547 -3.08 -17.07 -34.15
CA PRO A 547 -1.92 -16.81 -35.01
C PRO A 547 -1.62 -17.99 -35.96
N MET A 548 -1.46 -17.71 -37.25
CA MET A 548 -0.74 -18.63 -38.15
C MET A 548 0.75 -18.33 -38.03
N VAL A 549 1.47 -19.16 -37.28
CA VAL A 549 2.91 -18.95 -37.06
C VAL A 549 3.70 -19.57 -38.21
N GLN A 550 4.50 -18.74 -38.88
CA GLN A 550 5.38 -19.12 -39.97
C GLN A 550 6.81 -18.69 -39.67
N ARG A 551 7.77 -19.61 -39.82
CA ARG A 551 9.19 -19.25 -39.87
C ARG A 551 9.50 -18.79 -41.29
N ALA A 552 10.13 -17.61 -41.43
CA ALA A 552 10.59 -17.16 -42.74
C ALA A 552 11.56 -18.21 -43.32
N PRO A 553 11.36 -18.65 -44.58
CA PRO A 553 12.25 -19.61 -45.21
C PRO A 553 13.69 -19.07 -45.18
N ARG A 554 14.69 -19.92 -44.88
CA ARG A 554 16.05 -19.64 -45.35
C ARG A 554 15.94 -19.47 -46.86
N PHE A 555 16.35 -18.33 -47.42
CA PHE A 555 16.38 -18.14 -48.86
C PHE A 555 17.11 -19.32 -49.54
N PRO A 556 16.45 -20.22 -50.28
CA PRO A 556 17.13 -21.22 -51.07
C PRO A 556 16.80 -20.88 -52.53
N VAL A 557 17.42 -19.83 -53.06
CA VAL A 557 17.35 -19.58 -54.49
C VAL A 557 18.76 -19.41 -55.03
N VAL A 558 19.57 -20.45 -54.86
CA VAL A 558 20.46 -20.82 -55.94
C VAL A 558 19.62 -21.64 -56.91
N SER A 559 19.40 -21.13 -58.12
CA SER A 559 18.65 -21.86 -59.17
C SER A 559 19.37 -23.14 -59.63
N ASN A 560 20.61 -23.31 -59.19
CA ASN A 560 21.47 -24.47 -59.43
C ASN A 560 22.60 -24.47 -58.38
N GLU A 561 23.09 -25.62 -57.95
CA GLU A 561 24.21 -25.73 -57.02
C GLU A 561 25.29 -26.68 -57.56
N PHE A 562 26.50 -26.62 -57.01
CA PHE A 562 27.56 -27.55 -57.40
C PHE A 562 27.36 -28.89 -56.69
N GLN A 563 27.05 -29.94 -57.46
CA GLN A 563 27.20 -31.32 -56.98
C GLN A 563 28.68 -31.64 -56.73
N VAL A 564 29.58 -31.12 -57.58
CA VAL A 564 31.03 -31.16 -57.39
C VAL A 564 31.58 -29.75 -57.53
N TRP A 565 32.20 -29.26 -56.46
CA TRP A 565 32.79 -27.91 -56.41
C TRP A 565 33.87 -27.73 -57.49
N PRO A 566 33.99 -26.51 -58.08
CA PRO A 566 35.01 -26.21 -59.06
C PRO A 566 36.41 -26.42 -58.51
N HIS A 567 37.25 -27.14 -59.25
CA HIS A 567 38.65 -27.34 -58.92
C HIS A 567 39.51 -27.37 -60.20
N LEU A 568 40.79 -27.04 -60.05
CA LEU A 568 41.77 -27.11 -61.12
C LEU A 568 42.25 -28.56 -61.29
N LEU A 569 42.35 -29.02 -62.52
CA LEU A 569 42.99 -30.30 -62.82
C LEU A 569 44.50 -30.09 -62.88
N THR A 570 45.24 -30.68 -61.93
CA THR A 570 46.70 -30.56 -61.80
C THR A 570 47.49 -31.37 -62.83
N GLU A 571 46.83 -32.09 -63.74
CA GLU A 571 47.48 -33.00 -64.69
C GLU A 571 47.56 -32.47 -66.14
N SER A 572 47.29 -31.19 -66.41
CA SER A 572 47.65 -30.64 -67.72
C SER A 572 49.14 -30.31 -67.77
N THR A 573 49.90 -31.20 -68.37
CA THR A 573 51.30 -31.00 -68.75
C THR A 573 51.43 -29.81 -69.72
N SER A 574 52.14 -28.78 -69.26
CA SER A 574 53.01 -27.85 -70.01
C SER A 574 52.52 -27.26 -71.35
N GLY A 575 52.07 -26.01 -71.31
CA GLY A 575 52.04 -25.07 -72.45
C GLY A 575 51.34 -23.75 -72.08
N PRO A 576 51.67 -22.59 -72.69
CA PRO A 576 51.11 -21.27 -72.35
C PRO A 576 49.63 -21.08 -72.79
N GLY A 577 48.82 -22.15 -72.73
CA GLY A 577 47.54 -22.28 -73.44
C GLY A 577 46.29 -22.53 -72.59
N GLY A 578 46.28 -22.15 -71.30
CA GLY A 578 45.07 -22.12 -70.46
C GLY A 578 45.02 -23.16 -69.33
N GLN A 579 44.14 -22.92 -68.35
CA GLN A 579 43.87 -23.82 -67.23
C GLN A 579 42.51 -24.50 -67.40
N THR A 580 42.41 -25.77 -67.01
CA THR A 580 41.15 -26.52 -67.03
C THR A 580 40.52 -26.53 -65.64
N ILE A 581 39.32 -25.96 -65.53
CA ILE A 581 38.46 -26.02 -64.34
C ILE A 581 37.42 -27.11 -64.55
N ARG A 582 37.23 -27.99 -63.56
CA ARG A 582 36.19 -29.02 -63.56
C ARG A 582 35.20 -28.80 -62.42
N PHE A 583 33.91 -28.83 -62.74
CA PHE A 583 32.80 -28.81 -61.78
C PHE A 583 31.61 -29.61 -62.34
N THR A 584 30.67 -29.96 -61.47
CA THR A 584 29.40 -30.59 -61.88
C THR A 584 28.26 -29.81 -61.24
N PRO A 585 27.36 -29.18 -62.02
CA PRO A 585 26.13 -28.61 -61.47
C PRO A 585 25.13 -29.73 -61.13
N LEU A 586 24.20 -29.46 -60.21
CA LEU A 586 23.15 -30.40 -59.81
C LEU A 586 22.05 -30.52 -60.87
N TYR A 587 21.80 -29.45 -61.64
CA TYR A 587 20.85 -29.41 -62.75
C TYR A 587 21.50 -28.82 -64.01
N ASP A 588 20.94 -29.10 -65.20
CA ASP A 588 21.44 -28.50 -66.45
C ASP A 588 21.26 -26.97 -66.45
N GLY A 589 22.27 -26.23 -66.92
CA GLY A 589 22.23 -24.77 -66.93
C GLY A 589 23.42 -24.11 -67.63
N LEU A 590 23.45 -22.78 -67.63
CA LEU A 590 24.56 -21.98 -68.16
C LEU A 590 25.61 -21.74 -67.08
N TYR A 591 26.88 -21.65 -67.49
CA TYR A 591 27.97 -21.20 -66.63
C TYR A 591 28.69 -20.03 -67.27
N TYR A 592 29.31 -19.18 -66.44
CA TYR A 592 30.18 -18.11 -66.87
C TYR A 592 31.52 -18.29 -66.15
N VAL A 593 32.62 -18.33 -66.91
CA VAL A 593 33.97 -18.27 -66.36
C VAL A 593 34.54 -16.91 -66.74
N LEU A 594 34.92 -16.13 -65.73
CA LEU A 594 35.76 -14.95 -65.91
C LEU A 594 37.21 -15.38 -65.65
N ILE A 595 38.13 -15.07 -66.56
CA ILE A 595 39.58 -15.26 -66.36
C ILE A 595 40.20 -13.91 -66.05
#